data_AF-A0A945PAN9-F1
#
_entry.id   AF-A0A945PAN9-F1
#
_cell.length_a   1.000
_cell.length_b   1.000
_cell.length_c   1.000
_cell.angle_alpha   90.00
_cell.angle_beta   90.00
_cell.angle_gamma   90.00
#
_symmetry.space_group_name_H-M   'P 1'
#
loop_
_entity.id
_entity.type
_entity.pdbx_description
1 polymer ?
#
loop_
_entity_poly.entity_id
_entity_poly.type
_entity_poly.pdbx_seq_one_letter_code
_entity_poly.pdbx_strand_id
1 'polypeptide(L)'
;MTKILTDEQIACYNDNGFLFPFELCSLEQAAALHAKFDDMETTLGEEPQKRFRVKAHLPFPWLCDLISHPRLLDAVEDLIGPNILCWGASFFTKKAHDP
;
A
#
# COMPACT_ATOMS: atom_id res chain seq x y z
N MET A 1 -12.10 4.99 18.70
CA MET A 1 -11.29 4.99 17.46
C MET A 1 -10.15 5.94 17.72
N THR A 2 -8.92 5.47 17.57
CA THR A 2 -7.73 6.23 17.94
C THR A 2 -7.28 7.00 16.70
N LYS A 3 -7.37 8.34 16.74
CA LYS A 3 -6.77 9.16 15.69
C LYS A 3 -5.26 9.02 15.73
N ILE A 4 -4.64 8.74 14.59
CA ILE A 4 -3.19 8.55 14.47
C ILE A 4 -2.51 9.63 13.61
N LEU A 5 -3.27 10.36 12.80
CA LEU A 5 -2.77 11.52 12.07
C LEU A 5 -2.88 12.78 12.93
N THR A 6 -1.87 13.65 12.85
CA THR A 6 -1.92 14.97 13.49
C THR A 6 -2.81 15.93 12.71
N ASP A 7 -3.28 17.00 13.35
CA ASP A 7 -4.08 18.03 12.69
C ASP A 7 -3.30 18.67 11.53
N GLU A 8 -1.98 18.82 11.64
CA GLU A 8 -1.12 19.32 10.56
C GLU A 8 -1.06 18.34 9.38
N GLN A 9 -1.02 17.03 9.62
CA GLN A 9 -1.04 16.02 8.56
C GLN A 9 -2.38 16.02 7.82
N ILE A 10 -3.49 16.15 8.55
CA ILE A 10 -4.83 16.25 7.98
C ILE A 10 -4.96 17.54 7.15
N ALA A 11 -4.49 18.69 7.67
CA ALA A 11 -4.48 19.94 6.93
C ALA A 11 -3.63 19.84 5.64
N CYS A 12 -2.43 19.26 5.73
CA CYS A 12 -1.55 19.03 4.58
C CYS A 12 -2.24 18.19 3.49
N TYR A 13 -2.92 17.10 3.88
CA TYR A 13 -3.69 16.27 2.94
C TYR A 13 -4.81 17.07 2.27
N ASN A 14 -5.57 17.84 3.05
CA ASN A 14 -6.70 18.62 2.52
C ASN A 14 -6.24 19.73 1.56
N ASP A 15 -5.11 20.37 1.83
CA ASP A 15 -4.59 21.47 1.02
C ASP A 15 -3.87 21.00 -0.24
N ASN A 16 -3.15 19.86 -0.17
CA ASN A 16 -2.27 19.39 -1.25
C ASN A 16 -2.81 18.17 -2.01
N GLY A 17 -3.83 17.48 -1.47
CA GLY A 17 -4.39 16.25 -2.04
C GLY A 17 -3.55 14.99 -1.82
N PHE A 18 -2.50 15.04 -0.99
CA PHE A 18 -1.70 13.88 -0.61
C PHE A 18 -1.05 14.06 0.77
N LEU A 19 -0.68 12.94 1.41
CA LEU A 19 0.08 12.91 2.66
C LEU A 19 1.36 12.08 2.46
N PHE A 20 2.51 12.72 2.63
CA PHE A 20 3.82 12.06 2.59
C PHE A 20 4.85 12.90 3.37
N PRO A 21 5.81 12.27 4.09
CA PRO A 21 5.95 10.84 4.32
C PRO A 21 4.97 10.30 5.38
N PHE A 22 4.64 9.02 5.26
CA PHE A 22 3.89 8.26 6.27
C PHE A 22 4.56 6.91 6.51
N GLU A 23 5.09 6.72 7.71
CA GLU A 23 5.71 5.45 8.09
C GLU A 23 4.64 4.42 8.43
N LEU A 24 4.37 3.51 7.48
CA LEU A 24 3.41 2.43 7.65
C LEU A 24 4.01 1.22 8.39
N CYS A 25 5.25 0.86 8.06
CA CYS A 25 5.92 -0.32 8.57
C CYS A 25 7.43 -0.07 8.70
N SER A 26 8.11 -0.88 9.52
CA SER A 26 9.56 -0.81 9.69
C SER A 26 10.31 -1.23 8.43
N LEU A 27 11.60 -0.88 8.35
CA LEU A 27 12.46 -1.31 7.25
C LEU A 27 12.52 -2.84 7.10
N GLU A 28 12.48 -3.58 8.21
CA GLU A 28 12.46 -5.05 8.20
C GLU A 28 11.15 -5.60 7.62
N GLN A 29 10.01 -5.03 8.02
CA GLN A 29 8.69 -5.40 7.48
C GLN A 29 8.61 -5.07 5.99
N ALA A 30 9.11 -3.91 5.58
CA ALA A 30 9.20 -3.52 4.17
C ALA A 30 10.08 -4.50 3.37
N ALA A 31 11.24 -4.89 3.90
CA ALA A 31 12.11 -5.89 3.27
C ALA A 31 11.44 -7.26 3.15
N ALA A 32 10.67 -7.70 4.15
CA ALA A 32 9.92 -8.94 4.10
C ALA A 32 8.80 -8.92 3.04
N LEU A 33 8.11 -7.78 2.88
CA LEU A 33 7.13 -7.59 1.80
C LEU A 33 7.81 -7.60 0.43
N HIS A 34 8.97 -6.97 0.30
CA HIS A 34 9.75 -6.98 -0.92
C HIS A 34 10.19 -8.40 -1.31
N ALA A 35 10.65 -9.20 -0.35
CA ALA A 35 11.03 -10.59 -0.61
C ALA A 35 9.85 -11.44 -1.13
N LYS A 36 8.64 -11.23 -0.61
CA LYS A 36 7.42 -11.88 -1.13
C LYS A 36 7.10 -11.43 -2.56
N PHE A 37 7.32 -10.16 -2.86
CA PHE A 37 7.17 -9.63 -4.22
C PHE A 37 8.18 -10.27 -5.19
N ASP A 38 9.45 -10.36 -4.80
CA ASP A 38 10.52 -10.94 -5.62
C ASP A 38 10.29 -12.44 -5.91
N ASP A 39 9.87 -13.21 -4.89
CA ASP A 39 9.53 -14.63 -5.04
C ASP A 39 8.34 -14.83 -5.99
N MET A 40 7.31 -13.99 -5.85
CA MET A 40 6.16 -13.97 -6.76
C MET A 40 6.58 -13.64 -8.20
N GLU A 41 7.38 -12.60 -8.41
CA GLU A 41 7.87 -12.22 -9.75
C GLU A 41 8.69 -13.35 -10.38
N THR A 42 9.59 -13.95 -9.61
CA THR A 42 10.40 -15.10 -10.05
C THR A 42 9.53 -16.27 -10.46
N THR A 43 8.51 -16.60 -9.66
CA THR A 43 7.57 -17.69 -9.94
C THR A 43 6.70 -17.42 -11.17
N LEU A 44 6.31 -16.16 -11.40
CA LEU A 44 5.52 -15.77 -12.56
C LEU A 44 6.32 -15.80 -13.87
N GLY A 45 7.62 -15.50 -13.80
CA GLY A 45 8.48 -15.38 -14.98
C GLY A 45 8.20 -14.14 -15.84
N GLU A 46 7.40 -13.20 -15.33
CA GLU A 46 7.06 -11.92 -15.96
C GLU A 46 6.81 -10.84 -14.90
N GLU A 47 6.82 -9.57 -15.30
CA GLU A 47 6.52 -8.46 -14.38
C GLU A 47 5.10 -8.58 -13.80
N PRO A 48 4.94 -8.58 -12.45
CA PRO A 48 3.64 -8.69 -11.81
C PRO A 48 2.67 -7.59 -12.23
N GLN A 49 3.17 -6.39 -12.53
CA GLN A 49 2.36 -5.27 -13.02
C GLN A 49 1.66 -5.57 -14.35
N LYS A 50 2.22 -6.43 -15.23
CA LYS A 50 1.59 -6.80 -16.50
C LYS A 50 0.36 -7.67 -16.30
N ARG A 51 0.41 -8.57 -15.31
CA ARG A 51 -0.64 -9.56 -15.01
C ARG A 51 -1.66 -9.08 -13.99
N PHE A 52 -1.21 -8.46 -12.91
CA PHE A 52 -2.03 -8.02 -11.78
C PHE A 52 -2.26 -6.50 -11.80
N ARG A 53 -2.77 -6.02 -12.93
CA ARG A 53 -3.06 -4.58 -13.16
C ARG A 53 -4.13 -4.03 -12.23
N VAL A 54 -5.09 -4.87 -11.85
CA VAL A 54 -6.20 -4.53 -10.96
C VAL A 54 -6.39 -5.63 -9.94
N LYS A 55 -6.82 -5.25 -8.74
CA LYS A 55 -7.19 -6.17 -7.65
C LYS A 55 -6.13 -7.23 -7.34
N ALA A 56 -4.86 -6.83 -7.37
CA ALA A 56 -3.71 -7.71 -7.09
C ALA A 56 -3.81 -8.42 -5.74
N HIS A 57 -4.54 -7.87 -4.77
CA HIS A 57 -4.74 -8.50 -3.46
C HIS A 57 -5.57 -9.79 -3.50
N LEU A 58 -6.42 -10.02 -4.51
CA LEU A 58 -7.29 -11.20 -4.56
C LEU A 58 -6.55 -12.55 -4.59
N PRO A 59 -5.50 -12.73 -5.42
CA PRO A 59 -4.73 -13.98 -5.43
C PRO A 59 -3.69 -14.12 -4.32
N PHE A 60 -3.40 -13.07 -3.54
CA PHE A 60 -2.24 -13.04 -2.64
C PHE A 60 -2.65 -12.67 -1.19
N PRO A 61 -2.71 -13.66 -0.27
CA PRO A 61 -3.08 -13.41 1.13
C PRO A 61 -2.21 -12.33 1.80
N TRP A 62 -0.91 -12.30 1.50
CA TRP A 62 0.01 -11.31 2.08
C TRP A 62 -0.31 -9.87 1.64
N LEU A 63 -0.93 -9.66 0.47
CA LEU A 63 -1.42 -8.36 0.08
C LEU A 63 -2.72 -8.02 0.79
N CYS A 64 -3.61 -8.98 1.03
CA CYS A 64 -4.78 -8.79 1.88
C CYS A 64 -4.36 -8.30 3.27
N ASP A 65 -3.34 -8.93 3.87
CA ASP A 65 -2.79 -8.50 5.16
C ASP A 65 -2.25 -7.06 5.09
N LEU A 66 -1.57 -6.69 3.99
CA LEU A 66 -1.03 -5.34 3.81
C LEU A 66 -2.12 -4.27 3.64
N ILE A 67 -3.13 -4.50 2.78
CA ILE A 67 -4.21 -3.52 2.57
C ILE A 67 -5.13 -3.39 3.78
N SER A 68 -5.14 -4.38 4.66
CA SER A 68 -5.91 -4.39 5.92
C SER A 68 -5.05 -4.06 7.14
N HIS A 69 -3.82 -3.60 6.95
CA HIS A 69 -2.91 -3.26 8.03
C HIS A 69 -3.56 -2.22 8.96
N PRO A 70 -3.67 -2.45 10.28
CA PRO A 70 -4.43 -1.57 11.18
C PRO A 70 -4.00 -0.11 11.10
N ARG A 71 -2.69 0.15 11.13
CA ARG A 71 -2.14 1.51 10.99
C ARG A 71 -2.46 2.19 9.65
N LEU A 72 -2.62 1.42 8.57
CA LEU A 72 -3.07 1.97 7.29
C LEU A 72 -4.54 2.37 7.38
N LEU A 73 -5.38 1.47 7.92
CA LEU A 73 -6.81 1.71 8.06
C LEU A 73 -7.10 2.87 9.01
N ASP A 74 -6.40 2.98 10.14
CA ASP A 74 -6.53 4.11 11.08
C ASP A 74 -6.18 5.44 10.39
N ALA A 75 -5.11 5.49 9.59
CA ALA A 75 -4.73 6.71 8.86
C ALA A 75 -5.75 7.07 7.76
N VAL A 76 -6.27 6.08 7.04
CA VAL A 76 -7.31 6.31 6.02
C VAL A 76 -8.61 6.74 6.69
N GLU A 77 -8.99 6.13 7.82
CA GLU A 77 -10.18 6.49 8.59
C GLU A 77 -10.14 7.96 9.05
N ASP A 78 -9.00 8.43 9.53
CA ASP A 78 -8.81 9.83 9.91
C ASP A 78 -9.07 10.82 8.76
N LEU A 79 -8.92 10.38 7.50
CA LEU A 79 -9.10 11.21 6.31
C LEU A 79 -10.50 11.10 5.69
N ILE A 80 -11.08 9.90 5.61
CA ILE A 80 -12.33 9.66 4.86
C ILE A 80 -13.48 9.06 5.69
N GLY A 81 -13.24 8.80 6.97
CA GLY A 81 -14.19 8.16 7.87
C GLY A 81 -14.13 6.62 7.89
N PRO A 82 -14.92 5.98 8.75
CA PRO A 82 -14.72 4.58 9.17
C PRO A 82 -15.19 3.53 8.16
N ASN A 83 -15.97 3.92 7.15
CA ASN A 83 -16.52 2.98 6.17
C ASN A 83 -15.56 2.84 4.99
N ILE A 84 -14.50 2.07 5.19
CA ILE A 84 -13.40 1.91 4.23
C ILE A 84 -13.61 0.67 3.35
N LEU A 85 -13.47 0.84 2.04
CA LEU A 85 -13.43 -0.27 1.07
C LEU A 85 -12.17 -0.17 0.22
N CYS A 86 -11.28 -1.16 0.33
CA CYS A 86 -10.20 -1.35 -0.64
C CYS A 86 -10.78 -1.92 -1.94
N TRP A 87 -11.12 -1.04 -2.89
CA TRP A 87 -11.72 -1.44 -4.16
C TRP A 87 -10.71 -2.04 -5.16
N GLY A 88 -9.42 -1.76 -4.99
CA GLY A 88 -8.35 -2.20 -5.87
C GLY A 88 -6.96 -2.05 -5.25
N ALA A 89 -6.04 -2.92 -5.67
CA ALA A 89 -4.61 -2.80 -5.43
C ALA A 89 -3.88 -3.19 -6.71
N SER A 90 -2.75 -2.56 -6.99
CA SER A 90 -1.96 -2.76 -8.21
C SER A 90 -0.48 -2.60 -7.87
N PHE A 91 0.38 -3.27 -8.63
CA PHE A 91 1.82 -3.07 -8.52
C PHE A 91 2.26 -1.89 -9.40
N PHE A 92 3.14 -1.05 -8.86
CA PHE A 92 3.86 -0.02 -9.61
C PHE A 92 5.35 -0.35 -9.54
N THR A 93 5.85 -0.96 -10.61
CA THR A 93 7.25 -1.40 -10.72
C THR A 93 7.95 -0.57 -11.79
N LYS A 94 9.14 -0.05 -11.49
CA LYS A 94 10.00 0.60 -12.48
C LYS A 94 11.33 -0.16 -12.52
N LYS A 95 11.59 -0.88 -13.61
CA LYS A 95 12.85 -1.63 -13.75
C LYS A 95 14.01 -0.67 -14.02
N ALA A 96 15.23 -1.11 -13.70
CA ALA A 96 16.41 -0.34 -14.06
C ALA A 96 16.41 -0.08 -15.57
N HIS A 97 16.59 1.19 -15.95
CA HIS A 97 16.57 1.64 -17.34
C HIS A 97 15.22 1.57 -18.08
N ASP A 98 14.11 1.38 -17.36
CA ASP A 98 12.76 1.53 -17.93
C ASP A 98 12.48 3.04 -18.14
N PRO A 99 12.30 3.51 -19.40
CA PRO A 99 12.18 4.94 -19.72
C PRO A 99 10.96 5.61 -19.07
#